data_AF-A0A353Z4P3-F1
#
_entry.id   AF-A0A353Z4P3-F1
#
_cell.length_a   1.000
_cell.length_b   1.000
_cell.length_c   1.000
_cell.angle_alpha   90.00
_cell.angle_beta   90.00
_cell.angle_gamma   90.00
#
_symmetry.space_group_name_H-M   'P 1'
#
loop_
_entity.id
_entity.type
_entity.pdbx_description
1 polymer ?
#
loop_
_entity_poly.entity_id
_entity_poly.type
_entity_poly.pdbx_seq_one_letter_code
_entity_poly.pdbx_strand_id
1 'polypeptide(L)' 'MNSPSEPTEFKRKNDYSITAYQGSRKVNTMVYVHSISSYVKYLEKRHINWSVINVYARRTRRFLKRYYKDRDIIPDRIEG' A
#
# COMPACT_ATOMS: atom_id res chain seq x y z
N MET A 1 -2.30 -12.86 34.84
CA MET A 1 -1.32 -12.61 33.77
C MET A 1 -1.76 -13.41 32.54
N ASN A 2 -2.07 -12.73 31.43
CA ASN A 2 -1.88 -13.21 30.06
C ASN A 2 -2.01 -11.98 29.15
N SER A 3 -0.96 -11.77 28.37
CA SER A 3 -0.64 -10.56 27.62
C SER A 3 -1.79 -10.07 26.72
N PRO A 4 -1.97 -8.74 26.55
CA PRO A 4 -2.87 -8.26 25.52
C PRO A 4 -2.33 -8.78 24.18
N SER A 5 -3.11 -9.61 23.50
CA SER A 5 -2.80 -10.12 22.16
C SER A 5 -2.48 -8.91 21.29
N GLU A 6 -1.22 -8.78 20.86
CA GLU A 6 -0.84 -7.75 19.90
C GLU A 6 -1.86 -7.81 18.75
N PRO A 7 -2.59 -6.72 18.46
CA PRO A 7 -3.51 -6.74 17.35
C PRO A 7 -2.66 -6.89 16.11
N THR A 8 -2.55 -8.12 15.58
CA THR A 8 -1.94 -8.40 14.27
C THR A 8 -2.37 -7.29 13.30
N GLU A 9 -1.42 -6.41 12.95
CA GLU A 9 -1.69 -5.01 12.59
C GLU A 9 -2.47 -4.88 11.26
N PHE A 10 -2.58 -5.99 10.50
CA PHE A 10 -3.07 -6.03 9.11
C PHE A 10 -4.19 -7.07 8.83
N LYS A 11 -5.01 -7.43 9.82
CA LYS A 11 -6.15 -8.36 9.63
C LYS A 11 -7.49 -7.70 9.27
N ARG A 12 -7.57 -6.37 9.11
CA ARG A 12 -8.85 -5.65 8.95
C ARG A 12 -9.03 -5.16 7.51
N LYS A 13 -10.27 -4.80 7.15
CA LYS A 13 -10.53 -4.17 5.85
C LYS A 13 -9.84 -2.80 5.80
N ASN A 14 -9.18 -2.54 4.66
CA ASN A 14 -8.60 -1.24 4.28
C ASN A 14 -7.43 -0.78 5.16
N ASP A 15 -6.51 -1.67 5.51
CA ASP A 15 -5.40 -1.32 6.41
C ASP A 15 -4.33 -0.42 5.78
N TYR A 16 -4.36 -0.25 4.46
CA TYR A 16 -3.34 0.49 3.73
C TYR A 16 -3.83 1.85 3.25
N SER A 17 -2.91 2.82 3.28
CA SER A 17 -2.94 4.04 2.48
C SER A 17 -1.76 3.96 1.51
N ILE A 18 -1.98 4.21 0.22
CA ILE A 18 -0.93 4.11 -0.81
C ILE A 18 -0.81 5.42 -1.57
N THR A 19 0.44 5.83 -1.83
CA THR A 19 0.75 6.95 -2.72
C THR A 19 1.62 6.48 -3.87
N ALA A 20 1.17 6.75 -5.09
CA ALA A 20 1.91 6.48 -6.32
C ALA A 20 2.66 7.72 -6.81
N TYR A 21 3.85 7.47 -7.34
CA TYR A 21 4.75 8.46 -7.92
C TYR A 21 5.18 8.03 -9.30
N GLN A 22 5.38 9.02 -10.18
CA GLN A 22 6.07 8.87 -11.47
C GLN A 22 7.31 9.77 -11.43
N GLY A 23 8.49 9.17 -11.31
CA GLY A 23 9.71 9.90 -10.95
C GLY A 23 9.55 10.57 -9.57
N SER A 24 9.75 11.89 -9.50
CA SER A 24 9.55 12.69 -8.30
C SER A 24 8.12 13.20 -8.11
N ARG A 25 7.25 13.07 -9.13
CA ARG A 25 5.89 13.61 -9.09
C ARG A 25 4.92 12.62 -8.45
N LYS A 26 4.17 13.08 -7.44
CA LYS A 26 3.00 12.36 -6.91
C LYS A 26 1.87 12.37 -7.95
N VAL A 27 1.38 11.20 -8.33
CA VAL A 27 0.33 11.06 -9.35
C VAL A 27 -1.01 10.60 -8.79
N ASN A 28 -1.00 9.85 -7.68
CA ASN A 28 -2.22 9.39 -7.03
C ASN A 28 -1.99 9.08 -5.55
N THR A 29 -3.01 9.31 -4.73
CA THR A 29 -3.04 8.86 -3.33
C THR A 29 -4.41 8.26 -3.05
N MET A 30 -4.43 7.10 -2.39
CA MET A 30 -5.66 6.47 -1.93
C MET A 30 -5.52 6.05 -0.46
N VAL A 31 -6.41 6.57 0.37
CA VAL A 31 -6.36 6.41 1.84
C VAL A 31 -6.98 5.08 2.30
N TYR A 32 -7.94 4.54 1.54
CA TYR A 32 -8.66 3.32 1.89
C TYR A 32 -8.38 2.23 0.87
N VAL A 33 -7.21 1.58 0.98
CA VAL A 33 -6.81 0.52 0.06
C VAL A 33 -7.01 -0.84 0.69
N HIS A 34 -7.80 -1.69 0.04
CA HIS A 34 -8.10 -3.04 0.50
C HIS A 34 -6.94 -4.03 0.28
N SER A 35 -6.32 -4.00 -0.90
CA SER A 35 -5.12 -4.77 -1.26
C SER A 35 -4.21 -3.93 -2.16
N ILE A 36 -2.91 -4.16 -2.09
CA ILE A 36 -1.92 -3.39 -2.86
C ILE A 36 -2.06 -3.68 -4.35
N SER A 37 -2.25 -4.95 -4.72
CA SER A 37 -2.50 -5.37 -6.11
C SER A 37 -3.76 -4.74 -6.72
N SER A 38 -4.86 -4.62 -5.96
CA SER A 38 -6.09 -3.99 -6.44
C SER A 38 -5.88 -2.50 -6.72
N TYR A 39 -5.03 -1.84 -5.92
CA TYR A 39 -4.65 -0.45 -6.16
C TYR A 39 -3.84 -0.31 -7.45
N VAL A 40 -2.88 -1.21 -7.72
CA VAL A 40 -2.13 -1.20 -8.99
C VAL A 40 -3.06 -1.41 -10.19
N LYS A 41 -3.97 -2.39 -10.12
CA LYS A 41 -5.00 -2.61 -11.16
C LYS A 41 -5.88 -1.37 -11.36
N TYR A 42 -6.18 -0.63 -10.30
CA TYR A 42 -6.91 0.64 -10.41
C TYR A 42 -6.11 1.70 -11.19
N LEU A 43 -4.81 1.84 -10.92
CA LEU A 43 -3.95 2.76 -11.68
C LEU A 43 -3.90 2.39 -13.16
N GLU A 44 -3.75 1.11 -13.47
CA GLU A 44 -3.73 0.59 -14.84
C GLU A 44 -5.04 0.89 -15.58
N LYS A 45 -6.20 0.58 -14.96
CA LYS A 45 -7.53 0.88 -15.53
C LYS A 45 -7.77 2.37 -15.77
N ARG A 46 -7.08 3.24 -15.03
CA ARG A 46 -7.17 4.70 -15.17
C ARG A 46 -6.07 5.27 -16.06
N HIS A 47 -5.23 4.42 -16.67
CA HIS A 47 -4.06 4.82 -17.45
C HIS A 47 -3.12 5.77 -16.67
N ILE A 48 -3.02 5.60 -15.35
CA ILE A 48 -2.13 6.37 -14.50
C ILE A 48 -0.77 5.69 -14.47
N ASN A 49 0.22 6.32 -15.11
CA ASN A 49 1.60 5.87 -15.06
C ASN A 49 2.20 6.10 -13.68
N TRP A 50 2.96 5.11 -13.21
CA TRP A 50 3.70 5.17 -11.95
C TRP A 50 5.00 4.39 -12.09
N SER A 51 6.02 4.81 -11.35
CA SER A 51 7.32 4.14 -11.22
C SER A 51 7.53 3.58 -9.81
N VAL A 52 6.92 4.23 -8.80
CA VAL A 52 7.04 3.86 -7.39
C VAL A 52 5.70 3.98 -6.68
N ILE A 53 5.39 3.03 -5.79
CA ILE A 53 4.33 3.19 -4.78
C ILE A 53 4.93 3.11 -3.37
N ASN A 54 4.46 4.00 -2.49
CA ASN A 54 4.74 3.93 -1.06
C ASN A 54 3.47 3.46 -0.34
N VAL A 55 3.59 2.39 0.45
CA VAL A 55 2.52 1.79 1.24
C VAL A 55 2.70 2.19 2.70
N TYR A 56 1.61 2.62 3.32
CA TYR A 56 1.57 3.05 4.70
C TYR A 56 0.46 2.30 5.44
N ALA A 57 0.65 2.06 6.74
CA ALA A 57 -0.43 1.67 7.63
C ALA A 57 -1.38 2.86 7.76
N ARG A 58 -2.63 2.74 7.34
CA ARG A 58 -3.59 3.85 7.25
C ARG A 58 -3.77 4.56 8.60
N ARG A 59 -3.88 3.79 9.69
CA ARG A 59 -4.25 4.28 11.03
C ARG A 59 -3.11 5.03 11.70
N THR A 60 -1.90 4.49 11.60
CA THR A 60 -0.70 5.05 12.24
C THR A 60 0.07 5.97 11.30
N ARG A 61 -0.27 5.99 10.01
CA ARG A 61 0.49 6.61 8.92
C ARG A 61 1.94 6.14 8.85
N ARG A 62 2.28 5.03 9.51
CA ARG A 62 3.61 4.45 9.50
C ARG A 62 3.92 3.95 8.09
N PHE A 63 5.08 4.34 7.57
CA PHE A 63 5.58 3.77 6.32
C PHE A 63 5.85 2.28 6.51
N LEU A 64 5.38 1.46 5.57
CA LEU A 64 5.55 0.01 5.63
C LEU A 64 6.56 -0.45 4.59
N LYS A 65 6.31 -0.10 3.32
CA LYS A 65 7.14 -0.58 2.22
C LYS A 65 7.02 0.33 1.01
N ARG A 66 8.09 0.35 0.22
CA ARG A 66 8.13 0.94 -1.12
C ARG A 66 8.25 -0.19 -2.13
N TYR A 67 7.53 -0.07 -3.24
CA TYR A 67 7.66 -0.95 -4.39
C TYR A 67 8.00 -0.15 -5.64
N TYR A 68 8.94 -0.66 -6.43
CA TYR A 68 9.36 -0.17 -7.72
C TYR A 68 8.72 -1.04 -8.81
N LYS A 69 8.00 -0.40 -9.75
CA LYS A 69 7.23 -1.10 -10.78
C LYS A 69 8.05 -2.13 -11.57
N ASP A 70 9.29 -1.78 -11.89
CA ASP A 70 10.14 -2.58 -12.78
C ASP A 70 11.04 -3.59 -12.05
N ARG A 71 10.99 -3.64 -10.71
CA ARG A 71 11.89 -4.48 -9.89
C ARG A 71 11.16 -5.41 -8.94
N ASP A 72 10.03 -4.95 -8.38
CA ASP A 72 9.38 -5.67 -7.30
C ASP A 72 8.11 -6.39 -7.77
N ILE A 73 7.91 -7.59 -7.24
CA ILE A 73 6.62 -8.28 -7.33
C ILE A 73 5.65 -7.62 -6.36
N ILE A 74 4.48 -7.21 -6.85
CA ILE A 74 3.46 -6.53 -6.03
C ILE A 74 2.54 -7.56 -5.39
N PRO A 75 2.59 -7.76 -4.06
CA PRO A 75 1.71 -8.71 -3.38
C PRO A 75 0.33 -8.11 -3.15
N ASP A 76 -0.63 -8.94 -2.73
CA ASP A 76 -1.94 -8.46 -2.27
C ASP A 76 -1.83 -7.75 -0.92
N ARG A 77 -0.98 -8.27 -0.03
CA ARG A 77 -0.75 -7.78 1.35
C ARG A 77 0.73 -7.83 1.69
N ILE A 78 1.14 -7.02 2.67
CA ILE A 78 2.47 -7.14 3.26
C ILE A 78 2.39 -8.28 4.28
N GLU A 79 3.20 -9.32 4.09
CA GLU A 79 3.40 -10.33 5.13
C GLU A 79 4.14 -9.68 6.29
N GLY A 80 3.62 -9.88 7.51
CA GLY A 80 4.16 -9.35 8.75
C GLY A 80 5.15 -10.31 9.39
#